data_AF-A0A1H8LAW5-F1
#
_entry.id   AF-A0A1H8LAW5-F1
#
_cell.length_a   1.000
_cell.length_b   1.000
_cell.length_c   1.000
_cell.angle_alpha   90.00
_cell.angle_beta   90.00
_cell.angle_gamma   90.00
#
_symmetry.space_group_name_H-M   'P 1'
#
loop_
_entity.id
_entity.type
_entity.pdbx_description
1 polymer ?
#
loop_
_entity_poly.entity_id
_entity_poly.type
_entity_poly.pdbx_seq_one_letter_code
_entity_poly.pdbx_strand_id
1 'polypeptide(L)'
;MSKVVQMPLDKTDRRTKEILEALERQWDKAHADGAEGVDHFFTTAAFTIGTFLPYSVSPEGIGPSLAQLVEALTAGVHAGLEMNGVKSTLITIKRD
;
A
#
# COMPACT_ATOMS: atom_id res chain seq x y z
N MET A 1 16.83 20.11 -30.32
CA MET A 1 15.82 19.97 -29.25
C MET A 1 15.14 18.62 -29.42
N SER A 2 15.49 17.63 -28.59
CA SER A 2 14.87 16.30 -28.66
C SER A 2 13.50 16.36 -27.98
N LYS A 3 12.44 16.06 -28.70
CA LYS A 3 11.11 15.88 -28.11
C LYS A 3 11.17 14.62 -27.24
N VAL A 4 11.14 14.80 -25.92
CA VAL A 4 10.78 13.71 -25.01
C VAL A 4 9.35 13.33 -25.36
N VAL A 5 9.20 12.22 -26.08
CA VAL A 5 7.91 11.59 -26.32
C VAL A 5 7.46 11.08 -24.95
N GLN A 6 6.53 11.78 -24.30
CA GLN A 6 5.80 11.23 -23.18
C GLN A 6 5.08 9.98 -23.69
N MET A 7 5.64 8.81 -23.40
CA MET A 7 4.96 7.54 -23.62
C MET A 7 3.69 7.55 -22.74
N PRO A 8 2.49 7.39 -23.31
CA PRO A 8 1.29 7.27 -22.52
C PRO A 8 1.39 6.01 -21.65
N LEU A 9 1.15 6.18 -20.35
CA LEU A 9 1.05 5.07 -19.40
C LEU A 9 0.01 4.06 -19.92
N ASP A 10 0.30 2.77 -19.74
CA ASP A 10 -0.71 1.78 -20.06
C ASP A 10 -1.93 1.93 -19.12
N LYS A 11 -3.05 1.30 -19.46
CA LYS A 11 -4.30 1.47 -18.71
C LYS A 11 -4.17 1.00 -17.24
N THR A 12 -3.28 0.06 -16.97
CA THR A 12 -3.00 -0.48 -15.64
C THR A 12 -2.19 0.52 -14.84
N ASP A 13 -1.11 1.03 -15.40
CA ASP A 13 -0.25 2.05 -14.81
C ASP A 13 -1.03 3.32 -14.46
N ARG A 14 -1.96 3.73 -15.34
CA ARG A 14 -2.81 4.89 -15.08
C ARG A 14 -3.75 4.66 -13.89
N ARG A 15 -4.37 3.49 -13.79
CA ARG A 15 -5.25 3.14 -12.65
C ARG A 15 -4.46 3.05 -11.35
N THR A 16 -3.27 2.44 -11.39
CA THR A 16 -2.36 2.40 -10.25
C THR A 16 -2.02 3.81 -9.78
N LYS A 17 -1.67 4.71 -10.71
CA LYS A 17 -1.41 6.11 -10.40
C LYS A 17 -2.61 6.82 -9.77
N GLU A 18 -3.81 6.64 -10.33
CA GLU A 18 -5.05 7.22 -9.78
C GLU A 18 -5.32 6.77 -8.33
N ILE A 19 -5.05 5.49 -8.02
CA ILE A 19 -5.18 4.95 -6.66
C ILE A 19 -4.14 5.57 -5.73
N LEU A 20 -2.87 5.64 -6.16
CA LEU A 20 -1.80 6.22 -5.34
C LEU A 20 -2.05 7.69 -5.05
N GLU A 21 -2.43 8.49 -6.05
CA GLU A 21 -2.78 9.90 -5.86
C GLU A 21 -4.00 10.08 -4.94
N ALA A 22 -4.96 9.16 -4.97
CA ALA A 22 -6.10 9.19 -4.05
C ALA A 22 -5.66 8.91 -2.61
N LEU A 23 -4.78 7.93 -2.40
CA LEU A 23 -4.23 7.61 -1.07
C LEU A 23 -3.38 8.76 -0.53
N GLU A 24 -2.52 9.36 -1.36
CA GLU A 24 -1.69 10.52 -0.99
C GLU A 24 -2.55 11.72 -0.53
N ARG A 25 -3.62 12.04 -1.28
CA ARG A 25 -4.54 13.12 -0.88
C ARG A 25 -5.25 12.86 0.45
N GLN A 26 -5.53 11.60 0.78
CA GLN A 26 -6.15 11.25 2.06
C GLN A 26 -5.13 11.23 3.19
N TRP A 27 -3.90 10.79 2.91
CA TRP A 27 -2.78 10.87 3.82
C TRP A 27 -2.51 12.31 4.24
N ASP A 28 -2.45 13.27 3.31
CA ASP A 28 -2.19 14.68 3.62
C ASP A 28 -3.24 15.26 4.57
N LYS A 29 -4.51 14.90 4.37
CA LYS A 29 -5.61 15.31 5.25
C LYS A 29 -5.48 14.69 6.63
N ALA A 30 -5.26 13.38 6.69
CA ALA A 30 -5.07 12.64 7.93
C ALA A 30 -3.89 13.19 8.74
N HIS A 31 -2.79 13.53 8.06
CA HIS A 31 -1.62 14.14 8.69
C HIS A 31 -1.92 15.55 9.21
N ALA A 32 -2.76 16.33 8.54
CA ALA A 32 -3.20 17.64 9.02
C ALA A 32 -4.03 17.55 10.32
N ASP A 33 -4.75 16.44 10.52
CA ASP A 33 -5.56 16.16 11.72
C ASP A 33 -4.73 15.59 12.90
N GLY A 34 -3.43 15.38 12.71
CA GLY A 34 -2.51 14.89 13.75
C GLY A 34 -2.54 13.36 13.94
N ALA A 35 -2.08 12.91 15.11
CA ALA A 35 -1.84 11.48 15.37
C ALA A 35 -3.09 10.60 15.21
N GLU A 36 -4.25 11.07 15.69
CA GLU A 36 -5.52 10.35 15.56
C GLU A 36 -5.97 10.21 14.10
N GLY A 37 -5.78 11.27 13.29
CA GLY A 37 -6.07 11.23 11.86
C GLY A 37 -5.19 10.21 11.13
N VAL A 38 -3.89 10.20 11.44
CA VAL A 38 -2.93 9.23 10.89
C VAL A 38 -3.30 7.78 11.25
N ASP A 39 -3.62 7.52 12.52
CA ASP A 39 -4.04 6.19 12.98
C ASP A 39 -5.33 5.74 12.28
N HIS A 40 -6.29 6.66 12.14
CA HIS A 40 -7.54 6.39 11.44
C HIS A 40 -7.32 6.08 9.96
N PHE A 41 -6.43 6.81 9.28
CA PHE A 41 -6.06 6.56 7.89
C PHE A 41 -5.47 5.16 7.71
N PHE A 42 -4.47 4.79 8.51
CA PHE A 42 -3.83 3.48 8.39
C PHE A 42 -4.80 2.34 8.66
N THR A 43 -5.62 2.47 9.71
CA THR A 43 -6.63 1.46 10.06
C THR A 43 -7.66 1.30 8.95
N THR A 44 -8.16 2.41 8.40
CA THR A 44 -9.16 2.40 7.34
C THR A 44 -8.60 1.82 6.05
N ALA A 45 -7.40 2.24 5.64
CA ALA A 45 -6.75 1.73 4.43
C ALA A 45 -6.51 0.20 4.53
N ALA A 46 -5.97 -0.27 5.66
CA ALA A 46 -5.73 -1.69 5.88
C ALA A 46 -7.04 -2.50 5.89
N PHE A 47 -8.08 -2.00 6.57
CA PHE A 47 -9.40 -2.63 6.59
C PHE A 47 -9.98 -2.74 5.17
N THR A 48 -10.00 -1.64 4.42
CA THR A 48 -10.54 -1.62 3.05
C THR A 48 -9.82 -2.63 2.15
N ILE A 49 -8.48 -2.64 2.15
CA ILE A 49 -7.71 -3.60 1.35
C ILE A 49 -8.03 -5.05 1.78
N GLY A 50 -8.08 -5.31 3.10
CA GLY A 50 -8.42 -6.62 3.64
C GLY A 50 -9.82 -7.10 3.21
N THR A 51 -10.80 -6.21 3.13
CA THR A 51 -12.15 -6.57 2.69
C THR A 51 -12.24 -6.98 1.22
N PHE A 52 -11.31 -6.57 0.36
CA PHE A 52 -11.31 -6.96 -1.05
C PHE A 52 -10.77 -8.36 -1.31
N LEU A 53 -9.98 -8.92 -0.38
CA LEU A 53 -9.36 -10.24 -0.55
C LEU A 53 -10.41 -11.34 -0.83
N PRO A 54 -11.46 -11.54 0.01
CA PRO A 54 -12.44 -12.60 -0.23
C PRO A 54 -13.26 -12.44 -1.51
N TYR A 55 -13.38 -11.23 -2.07
CA TYR A 55 -14.12 -10.98 -3.31
C TYR A 55 -13.29 -11.24 -4.57
N SER A 56 -11.96 -11.28 -4.43
CA SER A 56 -11.04 -11.23 -5.57
C SER A 56 -10.39 -12.58 -5.88
N VAL A 57 -10.53 -13.58 -5.01
CA VAL A 57 -9.87 -14.88 -5.14
C VAL A 57 -10.80 -16.03 -4.77
N SER A 58 -10.55 -17.23 -5.31
CA SER A 58 -11.24 -18.44 -4.86
C SER A 58 -10.89 -18.74 -3.39
N PRO A 59 -11.70 -19.53 -2.67
CA PRO A 59 -11.43 -19.86 -1.26
C PRO A 59 -10.00 -20.38 -1.01
N GLU A 60 -9.47 -21.19 -1.93
CA GLU A 60 -8.11 -21.75 -1.87
C GLU A 60 -7.02 -20.69 -2.09
N GLY A 61 -7.34 -19.60 -2.80
CA GLY A 61 -6.44 -18.48 -3.08
C GLY A 61 -6.37 -17.44 -1.96
N ILE A 62 -7.26 -17.49 -0.96
CA ILE A 62 -7.31 -16.51 0.13
C ILE A 62 -6.00 -16.52 0.94
N GLY A 63 -5.54 -17.70 1.37
CA GLY A 63 -4.32 -17.84 2.17
C GLY A 63 -3.08 -17.26 1.47
N PRO A 64 -2.76 -17.70 0.24
CA PRO A 64 -1.64 -17.15 -0.53
C PRO A 64 -1.73 -15.64 -0.76
N SER A 65 -2.92 -15.12 -1.08
CA SER A 65 -3.11 -13.70 -1.37
C SER A 65 -2.99 -12.83 -0.12
N LEU A 66 -3.48 -13.32 1.03
CA LEU A 66 -3.27 -12.69 2.33
C LEU A 66 -1.78 -12.66 2.69
N ALA A 67 -1.05 -13.76 2.46
CA ALA A 67 0.39 -13.81 2.71
C ALA A 67 1.15 -12.78 1.85
N GLN A 68 0.82 -12.68 0.56
CA GLN A 68 1.42 -11.70 -0.34
C GLN A 68 1.09 -10.26 0.07
N LEU A 69 -0.14 -9.99 0.53
CA LEU A 69 -0.52 -8.68 1.03
C LEU A 69 0.30 -8.28 2.26
N VAL A 70 0.44 -9.18 3.24
CA VAL A 70 1.23 -8.93 4.45
C VAL A 70 2.71 -8.69 4.12
N GLU A 71 3.27 -9.47 3.19
CA GLU A 71 4.64 -9.27 2.71
C GLU A 71 4.83 -7.91 2.04
N ALA A 72 3.90 -7.51 1.15
CA ALA A 72 3.98 -6.22 0.47
C ALA A 72 3.89 -5.04 1.45
N LEU A 73 2.98 -5.11 2.43
CA LEU A 73 2.86 -4.09 3.49
C LEU A 73 4.15 -4.01 4.31
N THR A 74 4.71 -5.14 4.71
CA THR A 74 5.95 -5.20 5.50
C THR A 74 7.13 -4.63 4.71
N ALA A 75 7.24 -4.95 3.42
CA ALA A 75 8.28 -4.41 2.54
C ALA A 75 8.16 -2.88 2.39
N GLY A 76 6.93 -2.36 2.24
CA GLY A 76 6.68 -0.91 2.18
C GLY A 76 7.09 -0.20 3.47
N VAL A 77 6.76 -0.75 4.63
CA VAL A 77 7.20 -0.22 5.93
C VAL A 77 8.73 -0.22 6.03
N HIS A 78 9.37 -1.32 5.66
CA HIS A 78 10.83 -1.43 5.71
C HIS A 78 11.51 -0.40 4.81
N ALA A 79 11.05 -0.27 3.56
CA ALA A 79 11.56 0.74 2.64
C ALA A 79 11.39 2.16 3.19
N GLY A 80 10.24 2.48 3.79
CA GLY A 80 10.01 3.76 4.45
C GLY A 80 10.97 4.02 5.62
N LEU A 81 11.24 3.01 6.45
CA LEU A 81 12.19 3.11 7.56
C LEU A 81 13.63 3.34 7.05
N GLU A 82 14.05 2.59 6.03
CA GLU A 82 15.36 2.75 5.41
C GLU A 82 15.54 4.15 4.80
N MET A 83 14.53 4.65 4.07
CA MET A 83 14.53 5.99 3.48
C MET A 83 14.67 7.10 4.53
N ASN A 84 14.19 6.86 5.75
CA ASN A 84 14.29 7.78 6.88
C ASN A 84 15.51 7.51 7.79
N GLY A 85 16.43 6.63 7.38
CA GLY A 85 17.66 6.32 8.12
C GLY A 85 17.42 5.55 9.41
N VAL A 86 16.23 4.97 9.60
CA VAL A 86 15.88 4.18 10.78
C VAL A 86 16.36 2.75 10.57
N LYS A 87 17.37 2.32 11.34
CA LYS A 87 17.79 0.91 11.35
C LYS A 87 16.73 0.07 12.05
N SER A 88 16.11 -0.85 11.31
CA SER A 88 15.08 -1.75 11.84
C SER A 88 15.28 -3.17 11.33
N THR A 89 14.86 -4.15 12.13
CA THR A 89 14.72 -5.54 11.70
C THR A 89 13.26 -5.94 11.87
N LEU A 90 12.59 -6.27 10.78
CA LEU A 90 11.21 -6.79 10.79
C LEU A 90 11.25 -8.32 10.73
N ILE A 91 10.56 -8.97 11.67
CA ILE A 91 10.41 -10.43 11.72
C ILE A 91 8.94 -10.76 11.50
N THR A 92 8.62 -11.40 10.37
CA THR A 92 7.28 -11.91 10.09
C THR A 92 7.16 -13.35 10.59
N ILE A 93 6.23 -13.61 11.50
CA ILE A 93 5.93 -14.96 11.99
C ILE A 93 4.61 -15.41 11.38
N LYS A 94 4.65 -16.44 10.53
CA LYS A 94 3.45 -17.12 10.00
C LYS A 94 3.26 -18.41 10.80
N ARG A 95 2.04 -18.70 11.24
CA ARG A 95 1.67 -19.97 11.90
C ARG A 95 0.64 -20.67 11.02
N ASP A 96 0.81 -21.98 10.87
CA ASP A 96 -0.10 -22.87 10.14
C ASP A 96 -1.44 -23.04 10.88
#